data_AF-A0A357XXI3-F1
#
_entry.id   AF-A0A357XXI3-F1
#
_cell.length_a   1.000
_cell.length_b   1.000
_cell.length_c   1.000
_cell.angle_alpha   90.00
_cell.angle_beta   90.00
_cell.angle_gamma   90.00
#
_symmetry.space_group_name_H-M   'P 1'
#
loop_
_entity.id
_entity.type
_entity.pdbx_description
1 polymer ?
#
loop_
_entity_poly.entity_id
_entity_poly.type
_entity_poly.pdbx_seq_one_letter_code
_entity_poly.pdbx_strand_id
1 'polypeptide(L)'
;MNRITYSYFLAVLTLSGSAVLTLQTETAFAQQSTERPSVQFSLPLPDTSQRNRYVVSTPFPPIATASATVSAEGPVLAPVPTFDGNVPAPATGPRAPMPTPTLGNQLPQVPILPTTRPITGIAALPKRLMSLAEVGGMATSNHPGVQQAARQAEALRGVWVQAGLKPNPSVGYSAEEITEDYAGKQGVTFSQPITPKYKRDARQSTVNREYQAACQTQQIQCQKAMNDSMLAAYRVAFSYRKWLVLEELTRISQESQRAGSELLKAKEIGRSFFLDIKIQSERTQIALKDTEIAYRTACKELAILIALPENGLIEITDPVETLLPELNETTLLAEIQAVSPELRQAYAEVETAKARVQQQCAEAGIDYDTNAKIAYNTETKQGEFSLGVAVPIRIFDRNQGNIQRAKSELAASYRNVERLERLIA
;
A
#
# COMPACT_ATOMS: atom_id res chain seq x y z
N MET A 1 -57.71 -8.55 -25.86
CA MET A 1 -58.48 -8.14 -27.06
C MET A 1 -58.43 -6.62 -27.16
N ASN A 2 -58.01 -6.15 -28.33
CA ASN A 2 -57.77 -4.76 -28.72
C ASN A 2 -58.95 -3.81 -28.51
N ARG A 3 -58.68 -2.54 -28.16
CA ARG A 3 -58.66 -1.43 -29.14
C ARG A 3 -58.14 -0.13 -28.53
N ILE A 4 -57.31 0.52 -29.33
CA ILE A 4 -56.69 1.84 -29.17
C ILE A 4 -57.67 2.91 -29.65
N THR A 5 -57.74 4.08 -28.98
CA THR A 5 -58.03 5.36 -29.65
C THR A 5 -57.41 6.52 -28.88
N TYR A 6 -56.65 7.35 -29.59
CA TYR A 6 -56.06 8.63 -29.16
C TYR A 6 -57.08 9.77 -29.30
N SER A 7 -57.05 10.77 -28.41
CA SER A 7 -57.37 12.15 -28.78
C SER A 7 -56.75 13.18 -27.83
N TYR A 8 -56.21 14.23 -28.44
CA TYR A 8 -55.56 15.41 -27.86
C TYR A 8 -56.56 16.35 -27.17
N PHE A 9 -56.16 17.02 -26.08
CA PHE A 9 -56.67 18.36 -25.78
C PHE A 9 -55.63 19.24 -25.07
N LEU A 10 -55.59 20.50 -25.50
CA LEU A 10 -54.67 21.58 -25.17
C LEU A 10 -54.78 22.10 -23.72
N ALA A 11 -53.69 22.76 -23.32
CA ALA A 11 -53.46 23.54 -22.10
C ALA A 11 -54.45 24.69 -21.83
N VAL A 12 -54.46 25.21 -20.59
CA VAL A 12 -54.14 26.62 -20.23
C VAL A 12 -54.22 26.83 -18.71
N LEU A 13 -53.18 27.48 -18.16
CA LEU A 13 -53.07 28.02 -16.80
C LEU A 13 -54.11 29.13 -16.52
N THR A 14 -54.47 29.33 -15.25
CA THR A 14 -54.33 30.65 -14.58
C THR A 14 -54.40 30.51 -13.06
N LEU A 15 -53.37 31.06 -12.39
CA LEU A 15 -53.31 31.35 -10.96
C LEU A 15 -54.13 32.61 -10.65
N SER A 16 -54.73 32.68 -9.46
CA SER A 16 -54.95 33.96 -8.74
C SER A 16 -55.15 33.76 -7.23
N GLY A 17 -54.56 34.66 -6.43
CA GLY A 17 -54.88 34.93 -5.02
C GLY A 17 -53.95 34.25 -4.01
N SER A 18 -52.84 34.83 -3.53
CA SER A 18 -52.68 36.02 -2.67
C SER A 18 -53.30 35.88 -1.28
N ALA A 19 -52.48 35.55 -0.28
CA ALA A 19 -52.67 35.99 1.11
C ALA A 19 -51.31 36.06 1.83
N VAL A 20 -50.91 37.29 2.14
CA VAL A 20 -49.85 37.69 3.06
C VAL A 20 -50.38 37.50 4.49
N LEU A 21 -49.58 36.98 5.41
CA LEU A 21 -49.65 37.34 6.82
C LEU A 21 -48.31 37.08 7.52
N THR A 22 -47.95 38.09 8.31
CA THR A 22 -46.69 38.39 8.97
C THR A 22 -46.48 37.63 10.27
N LEU A 23 -45.19 37.56 10.64
CA LEU A 23 -44.55 37.06 11.85
C LEU A 23 -45.26 37.38 13.17
N GLN A 24 -45.27 36.43 14.11
CA GLN A 24 -45.07 36.71 15.53
C GLN A 24 -44.51 35.50 16.30
N THR A 25 -43.77 35.85 17.35
CA THR A 25 -42.85 35.10 18.22
C THR A 25 -43.55 34.34 19.34
N GLU A 26 -42.99 33.22 19.82
CA GLU A 26 -42.47 33.04 21.20
C GLU A 26 -42.26 31.56 21.61
N THR A 27 -41.12 31.41 22.29
CA THR A 27 -40.60 30.43 23.26
C THR A 27 -41.41 29.25 23.83
N ALA A 28 -40.71 28.09 23.83
CA ALA A 28 -40.47 27.12 24.91
C ALA A 28 -41.58 26.13 25.35
N PHE A 29 -41.31 24.82 25.19
CA PHE A 29 -41.14 23.86 26.30
C PHE A 29 -40.61 22.50 25.80
N ALA A 30 -39.88 21.83 26.69
CA ALA A 30 -39.21 20.55 26.51
C ALA A 30 -40.17 19.34 26.48
N GLN A 31 -39.83 18.30 25.70
CA GLN A 31 -40.01 16.89 26.11
C GLN A 31 -39.23 15.95 25.18
N GLN A 32 -38.45 15.06 25.82
CA GLN A 32 -37.77 13.92 25.21
C GLN A 32 -38.79 12.89 24.70
N SER A 33 -38.66 12.47 23.44
CA SER A 33 -38.98 11.11 23.02
C SER A 33 -38.16 10.73 21.80
N THR A 34 -37.32 9.72 22.00
CA THR A 34 -36.86 8.72 21.03
C THR A 34 -37.44 8.81 19.61
N GLU A 35 -36.59 9.09 18.62
CA GLU A 35 -36.71 8.50 17.28
C GLU A 35 -35.39 8.64 16.50
N ARG A 36 -34.95 7.52 15.91
CA ARG A 36 -33.76 7.43 15.07
C ARG A 36 -34.02 8.14 13.72
N PRO A 37 -33.14 9.01 13.21
CA PRO A 37 -33.21 9.39 11.81
C PRO A 37 -32.49 8.33 10.96
N SER A 38 -33.28 7.45 10.33
CA SER A 38 -32.89 6.71 9.14
C SER A 38 -32.67 7.68 7.99
N VAL A 39 -31.41 8.03 7.71
CA VAL A 39 -31.02 8.82 6.54
C VAL A 39 -30.96 7.88 5.33
N GLN A 40 -32.03 7.86 4.54
CA GLN A 40 -32.05 7.29 3.20
C GLN A 40 -31.28 8.23 2.26
N PHE A 41 -30.10 7.81 1.81
CA PHE A 41 -29.43 8.41 0.65
C PHE A 41 -29.97 7.76 -0.62
N SER A 42 -30.92 8.41 -1.28
CA SER A 42 -31.36 8.06 -2.63
C SER A 42 -30.49 8.79 -3.67
N LEU A 43 -29.62 8.05 -4.36
CA LEU A 43 -28.87 8.54 -5.53
C LEU A 43 -29.78 8.55 -6.77
N PRO A 44 -29.85 9.64 -7.56
CA PRO A 44 -30.48 9.60 -8.87
C PRO A 44 -29.51 9.00 -9.90
N LEU A 45 -29.94 7.95 -10.60
CA LEU A 45 -29.29 7.43 -11.80
C LEU A 45 -29.38 8.46 -12.93
N PRO A 46 -28.30 8.76 -13.68
CA PRO A 46 -28.42 9.52 -14.92
C PRO A 46 -28.83 8.61 -16.08
N ASP A 47 -29.86 9.07 -16.79
CA ASP A 47 -30.45 8.57 -18.02
C ASP A 47 -29.40 8.38 -19.13
N THR A 48 -29.30 7.15 -19.63
CA THR A 48 -28.49 6.79 -20.79
C THR A 48 -29.22 7.14 -22.08
N SER A 49 -29.18 8.41 -22.48
CA SER A 49 -29.64 8.81 -23.82
C SER A 49 -28.99 10.12 -24.29
N GLN A 50 -27.71 10.06 -24.69
CA GLN A 50 -27.20 10.86 -25.80
C GLN A 50 -25.81 10.36 -26.25
N ARG A 51 -25.82 9.48 -27.27
CA ARG A 51 -24.66 9.17 -28.11
C ARG A 51 -24.50 10.26 -29.17
N ASN A 52 -23.25 10.46 -29.59
CA ASN A 52 -22.77 11.18 -30.76
C ASN A 52 -22.78 12.72 -30.74
N ARG A 53 -21.57 13.29 -30.66
CA ARG A 53 -20.85 13.91 -31.80
C ARG A 53 -19.59 14.59 -31.27
N TYR A 54 -18.42 14.25 -31.82
CA TYR A 54 -17.42 15.19 -32.36
C TYR A 54 -16.29 14.34 -32.95
N VAL A 55 -16.40 14.13 -34.27
CA VAL A 55 -15.32 13.74 -35.16
C VAL A 55 -14.52 15.00 -35.45
N VAL A 56 -13.21 15.00 -35.22
CA VAL A 56 -12.29 15.90 -35.92
C VAL A 56 -11.10 15.06 -36.40
N SER A 57 -11.17 14.76 -37.69
CA SER A 57 -10.06 14.35 -38.54
C SER A 57 -9.20 15.55 -38.89
N THR A 58 -7.88 15.42 -38.91
CA THR A 58 -7.01 16.01 -39.96
C THR A 58 -5.66 15.29 -40.04
N PRO A 59 -5.00 15.30 -41.21
CA PRO A 59 -4.13 14.22 -41.68
C PRO A 59 -2.63 14.48 -41.53
N PHE A 60 -1.87 13.38 -41.51
CA PHE A 60 -0.41 13.33 -41.67
C PHE A 60 0.00 13.71 -43.11
N PRO A 61 1.11 14.42 -43.36
CA PRO A 61 1.63 14.61 -44.70
C PRO A 61 2.50 13.40 -45.15
N PRO A 62 2.51 13.04 -46.45
CA PRO A 62 3.34 11.99 -47.01
C PRO A 62 4.71 12.53 -47.46
N ILE A 63 5.78 11.74 -47.29
CA ILE A 63 7.07 11.99 -47.95
C ILE A 63 7.12 11.20 -49.25
N ALA A 64 7.40 11.94 -50.32
CA ALA A 64 7.41 11.50 -51.71
C ALA A 64 8.50 10.48 -52.02
N THR A 65 8.13 9.49 -52.81
CA THR A 65 9.03 8.59 -53.54
C THR A 65 9.54 9.31 -54.79
N ALA A 66 10.85 9.46 -54.93
CA ALA A 66 11.47 9.81 -56.20
C ALA A 66 12.60 8.81 -56.48
N SER A 67 12.46 8.10 -57.60
CA SER A 67 13.44 7.16 -58.13
C SER A 67 14.42 7.89 -59.04
N ALA A 68 15.73 7.65 -58.88
CA ALA A 68 16.70 7.68 -59.98
C ALA A 68 18.03 7.01 -59.57
N THR A 69 18.28 5.88 -60.21
CA THR A 69 19.55 5.44 -60.83
C THR A 69 20.85 5.39 -60.02
N VAL A 70 21.33 4.15 -59.89
CA VAL A 70 22.66 3.71 -59.46
C VAL A 70 23.77 4.31 -60.33
N SER A 71 24.82 4.86 -59.71
CA SER A 71 26.18 4.82 -60.23
C SER A 71 27.19 4.87 -59.07
N ALA A 72 28.18 4.00 -59.14
CA ALA A 72 29.18 3.74 -58.11
C ALA A 72 30.29 4.80 -58.12
N GLU A 73 30.60 5.36 -56.95
CA GLU A 73 31.91 5.89 -56.55
C GLU A 73 31.80 6.39 -55.10
N GLY A 74 32.50 5.73 -54.17
CA GLY A 74 32.47 6.08 -52.75
C GLY A 74 33.51 7.15 -52.39
N PRO A 75 33.16 8.16 -51.59
CA PRO A 75 34.15 9.00 -50.93
C PRO A 75 34.18 8.80 -49.41
N VAL A 76 35.37 8.43 -48.93
CA VAL A 76 36.13 9.01 -47.80
C VAL A 76 35.32 9.54 -46.60
N LEU A 77 35.40 8.81 -45.48
CA LEU A 77 35.08 9.31 -44.14
C LEU A 77 36.34 9.93 -43.50
N ALA A 78 36.19 11.13 -42.93
CA ALA A 78 37.20 11.84 -42.15
C ALA A 78 37.51 11.15 -40.79
N PRO A 79 38.68 11.42 -40.18
CA PRO A 79 39.23 10.58 -39.11
C PRO A 79 38.68 10.90 -37.71
N VAL A 80 38.58 9.85 -36.90
CA VAL A 80 38.35 9.88 -35.45
C VAL A 80 39.70 10.17 -34.74
N PRO A 81 39.75 11.00 -33.68
CA PRO A 81 41.00 11.34 -33.02
C PRO A 81 41.65 10.14 -32.30
N THR A 82 42.95 10.00 -32.53
CA THR A 82 43.89 9.06 -31.91
C THR A 82 44.07 9.31 -30.42
N PHE A 83 43.98 8.24 -29.62
CA PHE A 83 44.45 8.22 -28.24
C PHE A 83 45.83 7.56 -28.25
N ASP A 84 46.88 8.36 -28.03
CA ASP A 84 48.25 7.86 -27.93
C ASP A 84 48.42 7.01 -26.67
N GLY A 85 48.97 5.82 -26.88
CA GLY A 85 49.21 4.82 -25.84
C GLY A 85 50.43 5.17 -24.99
N ASN A 86 50.27 5.09 -23.68
CA ASN A 86 51.38 4.79 -22.78
C ASN A 86 50.88 4.15 -21.47
N VAL A 87 50.81 2.81 -21.43
CA VAL A 87 50.83 2.02 -20.18
C VAL A 87 51.65 0.74 -20.43
N PRO A 88 52.60 0.35 -19.55
CA PRO A 88 53.59 -0.70 -19.84
C PRO A 88 53.04 -2.12 -19.76
N ALA A 89 53.60 -3.00 -20.58
CA ALA A 89 53.30 -4.44 -20.67
C ALA A 89 53.80 -5.25 -19.45
N PRO A 90 53.11 -6.33 -19.04
CA PRO A 90 53.62 -7.27 -18.06
C PRO A 90 54.59 -8.28 -18.71
N ALA A 91 55.67 -8.57 -17.99
CA ALA A 91 56.75 -9.46 -18.39
C ALA A 91 56.32 -10.94 -18.49
N THR A 92 56.75 -11.60 -19.55
CA THR A 92 56.75 -13.05 -19.74
C THR A 92 57.84 -13.71 -18.90
N GLY A 93 57.44 -14.63 -18.01
CA GLY A 93 58.32 -15.57 -17.30
C GLY A 93 57.90 -17.03 -17.56
N PRO A 94 58.81 -18.01 -17.41
CA PRO A 94 58.66 -19.37 -17.92
C PRO A 94 57.62 -20.22 -17.16
N ARG A 95 56.91 -21.04 -17.93
CA ARG A 95 55.83 -21.94 -17.52
C ARG A 95 56.36 -23.09 -16.66
N ALA A 96 56.08 -23.05 -15.35
CA ALA A 96 56.30 -24.18 -14.45
C ALA A 96 55.15 -25.22 -14.56
N PRO A 97 55.43 -26.53 -14.43
CA PRO A 97 54.44 -27.59 -14.59
C PRO A 97 53.46 -27.64 -13.41
N MET A 98 52.20 -27.96 -13.71
CA MET A 98 51.10 -28.12 -12.77
C MET A 98 51.42 -29.20 -11.73
N PRO A 99 51.26 -28.95 -10.41
CA PRO A 99 51.34 -30.00 -9.42
C PRO A 99 50.05 -30.84 -9.43
N THR A 100 50.23 -32.15 -9.54
CA THR A 100 49.25 -33.20 -9.28
C THR A 100 48.68 -33.07 -7.87
N PRO A 101 47.36 -33.13 -7.65
CA PRO A 101 46.82 -33.21 -6.29
C PRO A 101 47.08 -34.60 -5.71
N THR A 102 48.07 -34.69 -4.82
CA THR A 102 48.25 -35.82 -3.90
C THR A 102 47.01 -35.92 -3.02
N LEU A 103 46.34 -37.08 -3.03
CA LEU A 103 45.22 -37.39 -2.14
C LEU A 103 45.74 -37.55 -0.70
N GLY A 104 45.95 -36.43 -0.01
CA GLY A 104 46.25 -36.39 1.41
C GLY A 104 44.99 -36.63 2.23
N ASN A 105 44.98 -37.70 3.03
CA ASN A 105 43.94 -38.05 3.99
C ASN A 105 43.82 -37.01 5.13
N GLN A 106 43.24 -35.85 4.85
CA GLN A 106 42.74 -34.94 5.88
C GLN A 106 41.36 -34.41 5.47
N LEU A 107 40.31 -35.02 6.03
CA LEU A 107 38.98 -34.43 6.06
C LEU A 107 39.08 -33.05 6.72
N PRO A 108 38.57 -31.97 6.10
CA PRO A 108 38.53 -30.66 6.74
C PRO A 108 37.67 -30.75 8.00
N GLN A 109 38.28 -30.53 9.16
CA GLN A 109 37.54 -30.38 10.42
C GLN A 109 36.72 -29.08 10.33
N VAL A 110 35.41 -29.25 10.15
CA VAL A 110 34.44 -28.16 10.33
C VAL A 110 34.54 -27.67 11.78
N PRO A 111 34.72 -26.37 12.05
CA PRO A 111 34.68 -25.85 13.41
C PRO A 111 33.32 -26.19 14.02
N ILE A 112 33.32 -27.02 15.05
CA ILE A 112 32.13 -27.34 15.82
C ILE A 112 31.78 -26.06 16.59
N LEU A 113 30.73 -25.35 16.16
CA LEU A 113 30.12 -24.29 16.95
C LEU A 113 29.69 -24.90 18.29
N PRO A 114 30.19 -24.45 19.45
CA PRO A 114 29.61 -24.84 20.71
C PRO A 114 28.30 -24.06 20.85
N THR A 115 27.20 -24.78 20.96
CA THR A 115 26.13 -24.60 21.96
C THR A 115 24.89 -25.33 21.47
N THR A 116 24.79 -26.63 21.73
CA THR A 116 23.48 -27.24 21.97
C THR A 116 22.94 -26.59 23.24
N ARG A 117 22.18 -25.49 23.10
CA ARG A 117 21.36 -25.04 24.23
C ARG A 117 20.47 -26.24 24.58
N PRO A 118 20.44 -26.68 25.85
CA PRO A 118 19.47 -27.70 26.23
C PRO A 118 18.10 -27.19 25.79
N ILE A 119 17.38 -28.00 25.03
CA ILE A 119 15.99 -27.73 24.68
C ILE A 119 15.27 -27.75 26.02
N THR A 120 15.08 -26.58 26.64
CA THR A 120 14.27 -26.44 27.85
C THR A 120 12.93 -27.09 27.56
N GLY A 121 12.59 -28.16 28.28
CA GLY A 121 11.34 -28.88 28.07
C GLY A 121 10.15 -27.94 28.28
N ILE A 122 9.04 -28.20 27.60
CA ILE A 122 7.79 -27.43 27.66
C ILE A 122 7.39 -27.08 29.12
N ALA A 123 7.63 -27.98 30.08
CA ALA A 123 7.29 -27.80 31.49
C ALA A 123 7.97 -26.61 32.21
N ALA A 124 9.08 -26.08 31.69
CA ALA A 124 9.85 -25.01 32.34
C ALA A 124 9.64 -23.62 31.69
N LEU A 125 8.77 -23.52 30.67
CA LEU A 125 8.44 -22.24 30.03
C LEU A 125 7.19 -21.62 30.68
N PRO A 126 7.11 -20.28 30.79
CA PRO A 126 5.91 -19.62 31.27
C PRO A 126 4.74 -19.92 30.32
N LYS A 127 3.62 -20.43 30.86
CA LYS A 127 2.41 -20.76 30.12
C LYS A 127 1.40 -19.61 30.26
N ARG A 128 0.90 -19.12 29.13
CA ARG A 128 -0.11 -18.06 29.08
C ARG A 128 -1.38 -18.59 28.43
N LEU A 129 -2.50 -18.43 29.14
CA LEU A 129 -3.82 -18.72 28.62
C LEU A 129 -4.32 -17.50 27.83
N MET A 130 -4.89 -17.73 26.66
CA MET A 130 -5.51 -16.71 25.82
C MET A 130 -6.80 -17.21 25.19
N SER A 131 -7.74 -16.30 25.01
CA SER A 131 -8.87 -16.49 24.12
C SER A 131 -8.57 -15.99 22.70
N LEU A 132 -9.28 -16.49 21.70
CA LEU A 132 -9.21 -16.07 20.30
C LEU A 132 -9.59 -14.59 20.14
N ALA A 133 -10.55 -14.11 20.95
CA ALA A 133 -10.94 -12.71 20.96
C ALA A 133 -9.80 -11.80 21.45
N GLU A 134 -9.10 -12.22 22.52
CA GLU A 134 -7.92 -11.50 23.02
C GLU A 134 -6.78 -11.50 21.99
N VAL A 135 -6.53 -12.64 21.33
CA VAL A 135 -5.53 -12.72 20.26
C VAL A 135 -5.83 -11.71 19.14
N GLY A 136 -7.08 -11.66 18.65
CA GLY A 136 -7.48 -10.70 17.62
C GLY A 136 -7.36 -9.24 18.07
N GLY A 137 -7.75 -8.94 19.31
CA GLY A 137 -7.61 -7.60 19.89
C GLY A 137 -6.14 -7.16 20.03
N MET A 138 -5.26 -8.07 20.47
CA MET A 138 -3.83 -7.80 20.57
C MET A 138 -3.18 -7.66 19.21
N ALA A 139 -3.55 -8.49 18.24
CA ALA A 139 -3.07 -8.40 16.87
C ALA A 139 -3.38 -7.03 16.26
N THR A 140 -4.64 -6.61 16.29
CA THR A 140 -5.05 -5.33 15.69
C THR A 140 -4.41 -4.10 16.35
N SER A 141 -4.13 -4.17 17.66
CA SER A 141 -3.54 -3.05 18.41
C SER A 141 -2.01 -2.97 18.26
N ASN A 142 -1.32 -4.11 18.26
CA ASN A 142 0.14 -4.15 18.34
C ASN A 142 0.82 -4.48 17.01
N HIS A 143 0.09 -4.93 15.99
CA HIS A 143 0.70 -5.37 14.74
C HIS A 143 1.43 -4.23 14.02
N PRO A 144 2.76 -4.34 13.78
CA PRO A 144 3.56 -3.27 13.19
C PRO A 144 3.05 -2.79 11.82
N GLY A 145 2.53 -3.71 11.00
CA GLY A 145 1.97 -3.37 9.69
C GLY A 145 0.72 -2.47 9.76
N VAL A 146 -0.10 -2.62 10.81
CA VAL A 146 -1.29 -1.76 11.01
C VAL A 146 -0.86 -0.37 11.46
N GLN A 147 0.11 -0.31 12.38
CA GLN A 147 0.68 0.95 12.86
C GLN A 147 1.39 1.70 11.73
N GLN A 148 2.15 1.00 10.88
CA GLN A 148 2.78 1.58 9.70
C GLN A 148 1.75 2.20 8.75
N ALA A 149 0.68 1.48 8.43
CA ALA A 149 -0.39 2.00 7.56
C ALA A 149 -1.10 3.22 8.17
N ALA A 150 -1.34 3.22 9.49
CA ALA A 150 -1.89 4.36 10.20
C ALA A 150 -0.97 5.59 10.11
N ARG A 151 0.35 5.43 10.28
CA ARG A 151 1.31 6.53 10.15
C ARG A 151 1.44 7.05 8.72
N GLN A 152 1.28 6.19 7.71
CA GLN A 152 1.24 6.62 6.32
C GLN A 152 -0.01 7.49 6.04
N ALA A 153 -1.18 7.11 6.57
CA ALA A 153 -2.38 7.93 6.48
C ALA A 153 -2.21 9.27 7.22
N GLU A 154 -1.57 9.27 8.39
CA GLU A 154 -1.26 10.49 9.14
C GLU A 154 -0.27 11.41 8.39
N ALA A 155 0.75 10.85 7.73
CA ALA A 155 1.67 11.62 6.90
C ALA A 155 0.93 12.36 5.77
N LEU A 156 -0.04 11.71 5.13
CA LEU A 156 -0.87 12.34 4.09
C LEU A 156 -1.72 13.50 4.64
N ARG A 157 -2.12 13.47 5.91
CA ARG A 157 -2.77 14.62 6.55
C ARG A 157 -1.84 15.83 6.59
N GLY A 158 -0.55 15.63 6.89
CA GLY A 158 0.47 16.67 6.80
C GLY A 158 0.63 17.22 5.38
N VAL A 159 0.68 16.33 4.38
CA VAL A 159 0.72 16.71 2.96
C VAL A 159 -0.53 17.51 2.56
N TRP A 160 -1.71 17.14 3.08
CA TRP A 160 -2.97 17.82 2.78
C TRP A 160 -2.99 19.25 3.34
N VAL A 161 -2.47 19.44 4.56
CA VAL A 161 -2.29 20.78 5.14
C VAL A 161 -1.34 21.59 4.26
N GLN A 162 -0.17 21.03 3.93
CA GLN A 162 0.83 21.71 3.11
C GLN A 162 0.32 22.09 1.72
N ALA A 163 -0.49 21.22 1.09
CA ALA A 163 -1.09 21.47 -0.22
C ALA A 163 -2.05 22.67 -0.24
N GLY A 164 -2.66 23.01 0.91
CA GLY A 164 -3.58 24.13 1.05
C GLY A 164 -2.94 25.48 1.39
N LEU A 165 -1.70 25.47 1.88
CA LEU A 165 -1.02 26.69 2.32
C LEU A 165 -0.68 27.62 1.14
N LYS A 166 -0.67 28.92 1.43
CA LYS A 166 -0.20 29.92 0.48
C LYS A 166 1.34 29.96 0.51
N PRO A 167 1.99 30.34 -0.61
CA PRO A 167 3.42 30.60 -0.61
C PRO A 167 3.80 31.67 0.42
N ASN A 168 4.98 31.53 1.03
CA ASN A 168 5.51 32.53 1.95
C ASN A 168 5.99 33.77 1.18
N PRO A 169 5.88 34.98 1.77
CA PRO A 169 6.54 36.15 1.24
C PRO A 169 8.06 36.04 1.40
N SER A 170 8.81 36.77 0.58
CA SER A 170 10.24 36.97 0.72
C SER A 170 10.57 38.46 0.83
N VAL A 171 11.59 38.76 1.62
CA VAL A 171 12.17 40.10 1.76
C VAL A 171 13.63 40.01 1.33
N GLY A 172 14.04 40.90 0.44
CA GLY A 172 15.40 41.02 -0.05
C GLY A 172 15.92 42.43 0.10
N TYR A 173 17.24 42.56 0.24
CA TYR A 173 17.92 43.85 0.13
C TYR A 173 18.41 44.03 -1.31
N SER A 174 18.26 45.24 -1.85
CA SER A 174 18.65 45.59 -3.22
C SER A 174 19.52 46.84 -3.16
N ALA A 175 20.71 46.75 -3.74
CA ALA A 175 21.56 47.90 -4.02
C ALA A 175 21.81 47.94 -5.53
N GLU A 176 21.56 49.08 -6.13
CA GLU A 176 21.75 49.36 -7.56
C GLU A 176 22.75 50.51 -7.70
N GLU A 177 23.36 50.64 -8.88
CA GLU A 177 24.36 51.68 -9.17
C GLU A 177 25.55 51.63 -8.17
N ILE A 178 26.06 50.43 -7.90
CA ILE A 178 27.23 50.22 -7.05
C ILE A 178 28.49 50.60 -7.83
N THR A 179 29.20 51.62 -7.35
CA THR A 179 30.50 52.09 -7.86
C THR A 179 31.58 51.84 -6.79
N GLU A 180 32.88 52.03 -7.10
CA GLU A 180 33.99 51.81 -6.13
C GLU A 180 33.80 52.55 -4.79
N ASP A 181 33.17 53.74 -4.80
CA ASP A 181 33.09 54.61 -3.62
C ASP A 181 31.71 54.66 -2.95
N TYR A 182 30.62 54.28 -3.63
CA TYR A 182 29.25 54.30 -3.06
C TYR A 182 28.22 53.51 -3.90
N ALA A 183 27.07 53.19 -3.30
CA ALA A 183 25.89 52.70 -4.05
C ALA A 183 24.89 53.83 -4.30
N GLY A 184 24.55 54.06 -5.57
CA GLY A 184 23.64 55.11 -6.02
C GLY A 184 22.21 54.90 -5.52
N LYS A 185 21.75 53.64 -5.40
CA LYS A 185 20.43 53.32 -4.83
C LYS A 185 20.49 52.14 -3.87
N GLN A 186 19.83 52.26 -2.73
CA GLN A 186 19.73 51.19 -1.73
C GLN A 186 18.29 51.02 -1.27
N GLY A 187 17.81 49.80 -1.13
CA GLY A 187 16.41 49.55 -0.80
C GLY A 187 16.10 48.14 -0.34
N VAL A 188 14.85 47.95 0.05
CA VAL A 188 14.28 46.66 0.44
C VAL A 188 13.19 46.29 -0.56
N THR A 189 13.24 45.05 -1.03
CA THR A 189 12.25 44.45 -1.91
C THR A 189 11.43 43.43 -1.14
N PHE A 190 10.12 43.55 -1.19
CA PHE A 190 9.15 42.55 -0.75
C PHE A 190 8.59 41.84 -1.98
N SER A 191 8.53 40.51 -1.94
CA SER A 191 7.92 39.69 -3.01
C SER A 191 6.97 38.67 -2.41
N GLN A 192 5.79 38.53 -2.99
CA GLN A 192 4.79 37.57 -2.59
C GLN A 192 4.28 36.81 -3.82
N PRO A 193 4.55 35.50 -3.91
CA PRO A 193 3.92 34.65 -4.90
C PRO A 193 2.45 34.41 -4.55
N ILE A 194 1.56 34.50 -5.52
CA ILE A 194 0.13 34.30 -5.38
C ILE A 194 -0.28 33.10 -6.26
N THR A 195 -0.43 31.95 -5.61
CA THR A 195 -1.01 30.76 -6.24
C THR A 195 -2.55 30.82 -6.17
N PRO A 196 -3.26 30.74 -7.31
CA PRO A 196 -4.72 30.73 -7.34
C PRO A 196 -5.33 29.65 -6.45
N LYS A 197 -6.50 29.95 -5.87
CA LYS A 197 -7.20 29.01 -4.98
C LYS A 197 -7.50 27.67 -5.64
N TYR A 198 -8.00 27.66 -6.87
CA TYR A 198 -8.35 26.43 -7.58
C TYR A 198 -7.17 25.45 -7.75
N LYS A 199 -5.93 25.94 -7.85
CA LYS A 199 -4.73 25.09 -7.90
C LYS A 199 -4.48 24.40 -6.55
N ARG A 200 -4.60 25.16 -5.46
CA ARG A 200 -4.45 24.62 -4.09
C ARG A 200 -5.58 23.63 -3.77
N ASP A 201 -6.81 23.98 -4.12
CA ASP A 201 -7.98 23.11 -3.96
C ASP A 201 -7.82 21.80 -4.75
N ALA A 202 -7.29 21.86 -5.98
CA ALA A 202 -7.02 20.66 -6.78
C ALA A 202 -5.92 19.78 -6.17
N ARG A 203 -4.83 20.37 -5.64
CA ARG A 203 -3.79 19.63 -4.90
C ARG A 203 -4.36 18.97 -3.64
N GLN A 204 -5.15 19.71 -2.85
CA GLN A 204 -5.80 19.17 -1.66
C GLN A 204 -6.80 18.05 -1.99
N SER A 205 -7.53 18.17 -3.10
CA SER A 205 -8.45 17.14 -3.58
C SER A 205 -7.71 15.83 -3.88
N THR A 206 -6.58 15.88 -4.60
CA THR A 206 -5.74 14.69 -4.86
C THR A 206 -5.28 14.04 -3.57
N VAL A 207 -4.68 14.83 -2.66
CA VAL A 207 -4.17 14.30 -1.39
C VAL A 207 -5.30 13.73 -0.53
N ASN A 208 -6.50 14.30 -0.59
CA ASN A 208 -7.66 13.76 0.11
C ASN A 208 -8.08 12.38 -0.45
N ARG A 209 -8.03 12.18 -1.77
CA ARG A 209 -8.27 10.84 -2.38
C ARG A 209 -7.18 9.86 -1.98
N GLU A 210 -5.92 10.29 -1.97
CA GLU A 210 -4.79 9.48 -1.48
C GLU A 210 -4.95 9.10 -0.01
N TYR A 211 -5.40 10.03 0.84
CA TYR A 211 -5.70 9.80 2.25
C TYR A 211 -6.81 8.76 2.43
N GLN A 212 -7.91 8.88 1.68
CA GLN A 212 -9.00 7.88 1.71
C GLN A 212 -8.51 6.48 1.29
N ALA A 213 -7.68 6.39 0.25
CA ALA A 213 -7.06 5.13 -0.18
C ALA A 213 -6.11 4.54 0.89
N ALA A 214 -5.35 5.40 1.59
CA ALA A 214 -4.50 4.98 2.69
C ALA A 214 -5.32 4.46 3.89
N CYS A 215 -6.44 5.10 4.23
CA CYS A 215 -7.36 4.60 5.27
C CYS A 215 -7.96 3.23 4.89
N GLN A 216 -8.32 3.02 3.63
CA GLN A 216 -8.76 1.70 3.16
C GLN A 216 -7.65 0.67 3.28
N THR A 217 -6.43 1.00 2.87
CA THR A 217 -5.25 0.12 3.06
C THR A 217 -5.05 -0.24 4.53
N GLN A 218 -5.19 0.71 5.46
CA GLN A 218 -5.12 0.46 6.90
C GLN A 218 -6.19 -0.55 7.36
N GLN A 219 -7.43 -0.41 6.90
CA GLN A 219 -8.50 -1.37 7.22
C GLN A 219 -8.17 -2.78 6.69
N ILE A 220 -7.61 -2.88 5.49
CA ILE A 220 -7.16 -4.15 4.91
C ILE A 220 -6.05 -4.78 5.76
N GLN A 221 -5.07 -3.98 6.21
CA GLN A 221 -4.01 -4.48 7.09
C GLN A 221 -4.55 -4.96 8.44
N CYS A 222 -5.57 -4.28 8.97
CA CYS A 222 -6.24 -4.70 10.20
C CYS A 222 -6.93 -6.07 10.03
N GLN A 223 -7.67 -6.25 8.93
CA GLN A 223 -8.32 -7.52 8.59
C GLN A 223 -7.30 -8.65 8.38
N LYS A 224 -6.19 -8.38 7.68
CA LYS A 224 -5.11 -9.36 7.48
C LYS A 224 -4.44 -9.75 8.80
N ALA A 225 -4.07 -8.78 9.63
CA ALA A 225 -3.46 -9.06 10.93
C ALA A 225 -4.40 -9.89 11.83
N MET A 226 -5.70 -9.60 11.80
CA MET A 226 -6.71 -10.39 12.52
C MET A 226 -6.79 -11.82 11.97
N ASN A 227 -6.89 -12.01 10.65
CA ASN A 227 -6.97 -13.34 10.03
C ASN A 227 -5.70 -14.16 10.27
N ASP A 228 -4.52 -13.57 10.08
CA ASP A 228 -3.23 -14.25 10.24
C ASP A 228 -3.01 -14.68 11.71
N SER A 229 -3.37 -13.80 12.67
CA SER A 229 -3.28 -14.12 14.09
C SER A 229 -4.30 -15.19 14.52
N MET A 230 -5.52 -15.16 13.99
CA MET A 230 -6.51 -16.21 14.22
C MET A 230 -6.03 -17.56 13.67
N LEU A 231 -5.51 -17.59 12.43
CA LEU A 231 -4.96 -18.79 11.83
C LEU A 231 -3.79 -19.36 12.65
N ALA A 232 -2.89 -18.48 13.14
CA ALA A 232 -1.80 -18.88 14.01
C ALA A 232 -2.30 -19.42 15.35
N ALA A 233 -3.33 -18.82 15.95
CA ALA A 233 -3.95 -19.32 17.18
C ALA A 233 -4.56 -20.72 16.99
N TYR A 234 -5.24 -20.97 15.86
CA TYR A 234 -5.72 -22.31 15.53
C TYR A 234 -4.58 -23.32 15.38
N ARG A 235 -3.45 -22.93 14.75
CA ARG A 235 -2.26 -23.80 14.66
C ARG A 235 -1.67 -24.13 16.02
N VAL A 236 -1.65 -23.17 16.95
CA VAL A 236 -1.21 -23.37 18.33
C VAL A 236 -2.13 -24.37 19.03
N ALA A 237 -3.45 -24.15 18.96
CA ALA A 237 -4.43 -25.01 19.61
C ALA A 237 -4.38 -26.45 19.06
N PHE A 238 -4.27 -26.61 17.74
CA PHE A 238 -4.13 -27.92 17.11
C PHE A 238 -2.81 -28.62 17.49
N SER A 239 -1.69 -27.89 17.48
CA SER A 239 -0.38 -28.44 17.86
C SER A 239 -0.35 -28.85 19.33
N TYR A 240 -0.99 -28.08 20.21
CA TYR A 240 -1.15 -28.43 21.62
C TYR A 240 -1.96 -29.71 21.80
N ARG A 241 -3.11 -29.82 21.11
CA ARG A 241 -3.94 -31.02 21.16
C ARG A 241 -3.22 -32.26 20.63
N LYS A 242 -2.48 -32.10 19.53
CA LYS A 242 -1.66 -33.18 18.95
C LYS A 242 -0.57 -33.64 19.92
N TRP A 243 0.10 -32.70 20.58
CA TRP A 243 1.11 -33.00 21.60
C TRP A 243 0.52 -33.80 22.77
N LEU A 244 -0.63 -33.38 23.32
CA LEU A 244 -1.33 -34.11 24.39
C LEU A 244 -1.69 -35.56 23.99
N VAL A 245 -2.20 -35.76 22.78
CA VAL A 245 -2.55 -37.10 22.28
C VAL A 245 -1.31 -37.98 22.12
N LEU A 246 -0.22 -37.42 21.60
CA LEU A 246 1.05 -38.15 21.42
C LEU A 246 1.75 -38.44 22.74
N GLU A 247 1.60 -37.58 23.74
CA GLU A 247 2.11 -37.82 25.09
C GLU A 247 1.46 -39.07 25.69
N GLU A 248 0.13 -39.15 25.62
CA GLU A 248 -0.63 -40.30 26.12
C GLU A 248 -0.35 -41.58 25.32
N LEU A 249 -0.26 -41.48 23.99
CA LEU A 249 0.09 -42.62 23.14
C LEU A 249 1.51 -43.13 23.44
N THR A 250 2.45 -42.23 23.74
CA THR A 250 3.82 -42.61 24.11
C THR A 250 3.83 -43.30 25.47
N ARG A 251 3.03 -42.83 26.45
CA ARG A 251 2.87 -43.50 27.76
C ARG A 251 2.38 -44.94 27.59
N ILE A 252 1.32 -45.15 26.82
CA ILE A 252 0.76 -46.49 26.52
C ILE A 252 1.78 -47.37 25.78
N SER A 253 2.53 -46.81 24.83
CA SER A 253 3.55 -47.54 24.08
C SER A 253 4.74 -47.97 24.94
N GLN A 254 5.15 -47.13 25.89
CA GLN A 254 6.19 -47.47 26.88
C GLN A 254 5.71 -48.57 27.85
N GLU A 255 4.45 -48.54 28.27
CA GLU A 255 3.84 -49.61 29.08
C GLU A 255 3.82 -50.94 28.31
N SER A 256 3.41 -50.89 27.04
CA SER A 256 3.42 -52.05 26.14
C SER A 256 4.83 -52.62 25.94
N GLN A 257 5.84 -51.76 25.85
CA GLN A 257 7.25 -52.16 25.78
C GLN A 257 7.73 -52.83 27.07
N ARG A 258 7.33 -52.32 28.24
CA ARG A 258 7.67 -52.93 29.55
C ARG A 258 7.04 -54.32 29.67
N ALA A 259 5.74 -54.44 29.39
CA ALA A 259 5.03 -55.72 29.40
C ALA A 259 5.65 -56.71 28.39
N GLY A 260 5.93 -56.26 27.17
CA GLY A 260 6.64 -57.06 26.17
C GLY A 260 8.02 -57.54 26.63
N SER A 261 8.76 -56.70 27.37
CA SER A 261 10.05 -57.10 27.95
C SER A 261 9.90 -58.22 28.99
N GLU A 262 8.83 -58.22 29.78
CA GLU A 262 8.55 -59.25 30.77
C GLU A 262 8.15 -60.57 30.12
N LEU A 263 7.26 -60.53 29.12
CA LEU A 263 6.85 -61.72 28.34
C LEU A 263 8.02 -62.36 27.59
N LEU A 264 8.96 -61.55 27.07
CA LEU A 264 10.17 -62.07 26.44
C LEU A 264 11.07 -62.80 27.46
N LYS A 265 11.23 -62.25 28.68
CA LYS A 265 11.99 -62.90 29.76
C LYS A 265 11.34 -64.22 30.19
N ALA A 266 10.02 -64.27 30.20
CA ALA A 266 9.23 -65.48 30.45
C ALA A 266 9.23 -66.47 29.26
N LYS A 267 9.82 -66.09 28.11
CA LYS A 267 9.83 -66.86 26.85
C LYS A 267 8.44 -67.10 26.24
N GLU A 268 7.47 -66.26 26.55
CA GLU A 268 6.10 -66.34 26.02
C GLU A 268 5.94 -65.66 24.65
N ILE A 269 6.87 -64.76 24.29
CA ILE A 269 6.93 -64.12 22.96
C ILE A 269 8.31 -64.31 22.31
N GLY A 270 8.35 -64.25 20.98
CA GLY A 270 9.59 -64.28 20.21
C GLY A 270 10.34 -62.94 20.21
N ARG A 271 11.67 -62.99 20.01
CA ARG A 271 12.53 -61.80 19.91
C ARG A 271 12.10 -60.82 18.81
N SER A 272 11.60 -61.33 17.68
CA SER A 272 11.11 -60.51 16.57
C SER A 272 9.93 -59.63 17.00
N PHE A 273 8.93 -60.23 17.66
CA PHE A 273 7.75 -59.51 18.13
C PHE A 273 8.09 -58.43 19.17
N PHE A 274 9.02 -58.73 20.09
CA PHE A 274 9.53 -57.72 21.02
C PHE A 274 10.24 -56.56 20.30
N LEU A 275 11.01 -56.84 19.25
CA LEU A 275 11.69 -55.80 18.49
C LEU A 275 10.69 -54.87 17.79
N ASP A 276 9.58 -55.43 17.26
CA ASP A 276 8.52 -54.62 16.67
C ASP A 276 7.87 -53.68 17.69
N ILE A 277 7.53 -54.17 18.90
CA ILE A 277 7.03 -53.33 20.00
C ILE A 277 8.01 -52.21 20.34
N LYS A 278 9.31 -52.54 20.43
CA LYS A 278 10.36 -51.57 20.72
C LYS A 278 10.43 -50.49 19.65
N ILE A 279 10.42 -50.86 18.37
CA ILE A 279 10.43 -49.92 17.24
C ILE A 279 9.19 -49.00 17.30
N GLN A 280 8.01 -49.54 17.61
CA GLN A 280 6.81 -48.71 17.73
C GLN A 280 6.91 -47.72 18.89
N SER A 281 7.38 -48.14 20.06
CA SER A 281 7.64 -47.24 21.20
C SER A 281 8.63 -46.13 20.83
N GLU A 282 9.75 -46.47 20.18
CA GLU A 282 10.73 -45.48 19.71
C GLU A 282 10.13 -44.50 18.69
N ARG A 283 9.29 -44.97 17.76
CA ARG A 283 8.56 -44.11 16.82
C ARG A 283 7.63 -43.12 17.52
N THR A 284 6.88 -43.57 18.52
CA THR A 284 6.00 -42.66 19.30
C THR A 284 6.79 -41.60 20.06
N GLN A 285 7.96 -41.95 20.61
CA GLN A 285 8.84 -41.00 21.29
C GLN A 285 9.40 -39.93 20.34
N ILE A 286 9.81 -40.32 19.13
CA ILE A 286 10.26 -39.37 18.10
C ILE A 286 9.10 -38.45 17.73
N ALA A 287 7.92 -39.01 17.45
CA ALA A 287 6.73 -38.23 17.11
C ALA A 287 6.32 -37.24 18.23
N LEU A 288 6.44 -37.64 19.50
CA LEU A 288 6.22 -36.75 20.64
C LEU A 288 7.18 -35.56 20.61
N LYS A 289 8.47 -35.82 20.38
CA LYS A 289 9.48 -34.75 20.27
C LYS A 289 9.21 -33.80 19.11
N ASP A 290 8.78 -34.34 17.96
CA ASP A 290 8.41 -33.52 16.80
C ASP A 290 7.20 -32.63 17.11
N THR A 291 6.17 -33.15 17.80
CA THR A 291 5.00 -32.35 18.20
C THR A 291 5.32 -31.30 19.25
N GLU A 292 6.25 -31.58 20.18
CA GLU A 292 6.77 -30.61 21.14
C GLU A 292 7.46 -29.44 20.42
N ILE A 293 8.29 -29.73 19.42
CA ILE A 293 8.94 -28.69 18.61
C ILE A 293 7.90 -27.90 17.81
N ALA A 294 6.94 -28.59 17.16
CA ALA A 294 5.89 -27.94 16.38
C ALA A 294 5.02 -26.99 17.23
N TYR A 295 4.62 -27.40 18.43
CA TYR A 295 3.86 -26.56 19.35
C TYR A 295 4.65 -25.32 19.78
N ARG A 296 5.95 -25.49 20.10
CA ARG A 296 6.81 -24.35 20.45
C ARG A 296 7.00 -23.39 19.28
N THR A 297 7.15 -23.90 18.06
CA THR A 297 7.26 -23.08 16.86
C THR A 297 5.97 -22.32 16.60
N ALA A 298 4.81 -22.97 16.71
CA ALA A 298 3.51 -22.31 16.59
C ALA A 298 3.31 -21.19 17.63
N CYS A 299 3.72 -21.42 18.88
CA CYS A 299 3.65 -20.38 19.93
C CYS A 299 4.53 -19.18 19.58
N LYS A 300 5.73 -19.40 19.05
CA LYS A 300 6.64 -18.32 18.62
C LYS A 300 6.08 -17.55 17.43
N GLU A 301 5.54 -18.24 16.43
CA GLU A 301 4.89 -17.61 15.26
C GLU A 301 3.74 -16.71 15.70
N LEU A 302 2.88 -17.22 16.59
CA LEU A 302 1.79 -16.42 17.17
C LEU A 302 2.33 -15.22 17.94
N ALA A 303 3.31 -15.42 18.83
CA ALA A 303 3.90 -14.35 19.63
C ALA A 303 4.48 -13.21 18.77
N ILE A 304 5.09 -13.54 17.62
CA ILE A 304 5.57 -12.54 16.65
C ILE A 304 4.40 -11.72 16.08
N LEU A 305 3.31 -12.38 15.67
CA LEU A 305 2.16 -11.72 15.06
C LEU A 305 1.42 -10.76 16.02
N ILE A 306 1.32 -11.13 17.30
CA ILE A 306 0.70 -10.28 18.35
C ILE A 306 1.71 -9.39 19.08
N ALA A 307 2.95 -9.36 18.61
CA ALA A 307 4.07 -8.58 19.16
C ALA A 307 4.25 -8.75 20.69
N LEU A 308 4.20 -9.99 21.16
CA LEU A 308 4.51 -10.32 22.55
C LEU A 308 6.03 -10.26 22.80
N PRO A 309 6.49 -9.51 23.82
CA PRO A 309 7.92 -9.38 24.12
C PRO A 309 8.52 -10.64 24.77
N GLU A 310 7.68 -11.51 25.35
CA GLU A 310 8.12 -12.70 26.08
C GLU A 310 7.94 -13.99 25.26
N ASN A 311 8.99 -14.80 25.23
CA ASN A 311 8.97 -16.14 24.65
C ASN A 311 8.39 -17.14 25.67
N GLY A 312 7.06 -17.23 25.72
CA GLY A 312 6.32 -18.21 26.51
C GLY A 312 5.60 -19.26 25.67
N LEU A 313 4.99 -20.24 26.34
CA LEU A 313 4.01 -21.13 25.73
C LEU A 313 2.64 -20.45 25.78
N ILE A 314 1.85 -20.64 24.72
CA ILE A 314 0.53 -20.07 24.61
C ILE A 314 -0.47 -21.22 24.50
N GLU A 315 -1.47 -21.21 25.36
CA GLU A 315 -2.59 -22.14 25.31
C GLU A 315 -3.86 -21.37 24.98
N ILE A 316 -4.55 -21.81 23.93
CA ILE A 316 -5.84 -21.24 23.53
C ILE A 316 -6.94 -21.94 24.33
N THR A 317 -7.76 -21.16 25.03
CA THR A 317 -8.80 -21.66 25.94
C THR A 317 -10.10 -22.01 25.20
N ASP A 318 -10.31 -21.44 24.01
CA ASP A 318 -11.52 -21.68 23.22
C ASP A 318 -11.57 -23.10 22.63
N PRO A 319 -12.76 -23.72 22.56
CA PRO A 319 -12.93 -25.06 22.03
C PRO A 319 -12.75 -25.07 20.51
N VAL A 320 -11.66 -25.67 20.04
CA VAL A 320 -11.29 -25.75 18.61
C VAL A 320 -12.35 -26.50 17.79
N GLU A 321 -13.03 -27.49 18.38
CA GLU A 321 -14.00 -28.33 17.67
C GLU A 321 -15.33 -27.63 17.34
N THR A 322 -15.66 -26.50 18.00
CA THR A 322 -16.96 -25.82 17.83
C THR A 322 -16.91 -24.66 16.82
N LEU A 323 -15.76 -24.43 16.19
CA LEU A 323 -15.42 -23.16 15.51
C LEU A 323 -15.38 -23.24 13.97
N LEU A 324 -15.74 -24.37 13.37
CA LEU A 324 -15.80 -24.52 11.92
C LEU A 324 -17.25 -24.31 11.44
N PRO A 325 -17.63 -23.11 10.98
CA PRO A 325 -18.94 -22.89 10.38
C PRO A 325 -19.08 -23.71 9.09
N GLU A 326 -20.31 -24.14 8.78
CA GLU A 326 -20.61 -24.72 7.48
C GLU A 326 -20.42 -23.65 6.39
N LEU A 327 -19.43 -23.85 5.54
CA LEU A 327 -19.13 -22.97 4.42
C LEU A 327 -20.05 -23.31 3.25
N ASN A 328 -20.98 -22.41 2.93
CA ASN A 328 -21.75 -22.48 1.70
C ASN A 328 -21.00 -21.73 0.58
N GLU A 329 -20.53 -22.47 -0.42
CA GLU A 329 -19.72 -21.93 -1.52
C GLU A 329 -20.41 -20.79 -2.28
N THR A 330 -21.73 -20.88 -2.48
CA THR A 330 -22.49 -19.88 -3.25
C THR A 330 -22.61 -18.55 -2.52
N THR A 331 -22.82 -18.59 -1.20
CA THR A 331 -22.88 -17.36 -0.38
C THR A 331 -21.49 -16.76 -0.20
N LEU A 332 -20.46 -17.59 -0.06
CA LEU A 332 -19.07 -17.14 0.12
C LEU A 332 -18.54 -16.44 -1.14
N LEU A 333 -18.82 -16.99 -2.33
CA LEU A 333 -18.43 -16.35 -3.59
C LEU A 333 -19.11 -14.99 -3.77
N ALA A 334 -20.42 -14.90 -3.52
CA ALA A 334 -21.14 -13.63 -3.59
C ALA A 334 -20.59 -12.60 -2.60
N GLU A 335 -20.21 -13.03 -1.40
CA GLU A 335 -19.61 -12.17 -0.37
C GLU A 335 -18.19 -11.72 -0.75
N ILE A 336 -17.34 -12.62 -1.26
CA ILE A 336 -15.99 -12.29 -1.74
C ILE A 336 -16.07 -11.28 -2.90
N GLN A 337 -16.98 -11.48 -3.84
CA GLN A 337 -17.19 -10.56 -4.97
C GLN A 337 -17.66 -9.19 -4.51
N ALA A 338 -18.57 -9.14 -3.52
CA ALA A 338 -19.09 -7.89 -2.97
C ALA A 338 -18.08 -7.13 -2.08
N VAL A 339 -17.18 -7.85 -1.39
CA VAL A 339 -16.32 -7.30 -0.33
C VAL A 339 -14.83 -7.28 -0.70
N SER A 340 -14.45 -7.76 -1.89
CA SER A 340 -13.04 -7.92 -2.30
C SER A 340 -12.18 -6.68 -1.97
N PRO A 341 -11.22 -6.81 -1.04
CA PRO A 341 -10.27 -5.75 -0.70
C PRO A 341 -9.49 -5.24 -1.92
N GLU A 342 -9.15 -6.15 -2.84
CA GLU A 342 -8.34 -5.90 -4.02
C GLU A 342 -9.09 -5.03 -5.03
N LEU A 343 -10.38 -5.33 -5.27
CA LEU A 343 -11.24 -4.47 -6.09
C LEU A 343 -11.43 -3.10 -5.45
N ARG A 344 -11.71 -3.04 -4.14
CA ARG A 344 -11.85 -1.76 -3.43
C ARG A 344 -10.61 -0.89 -3.57
N GLN A 345 -9.42 -1.46 -3.41
CA GLN A 345 -8.16 -0.76 -3.60
C GLN A 345 -7.99 -0.26 -5.04
N ALA A 346 -8.26 -1.10 -6.05
CA ALA A 346 -8.16 -0.71 -7.45
C ALA A 346 -9.13 0.44 -7.82
N TYR A 347 -10.34 0.44 -7.26
CA TYR A 347 -11.28 1.55 -7.42
C TYR A 347 -10.79 2.84 -6.76
N ALA A 348 -10.17 2.75 -5.57
CA ALA A 348 -9.56 3.92 -4.92
C ALA A 348 -8.38 4.49 -5.71
N GLU A 349 -7.59 3.64 -6.38
CA GLU A 349 -6.53 4.05 -7.28
C GLU A 349 -7.07 4.81 -8.51
N VAL A 350 -8.18 4.35 -9.10
CA VAL A 350 -8.85 5.08 -10.19
C VAL A 350 -9.30 6.46 -9.74
N GLU A 351 -9.93 6.57 -8.58
CA GLU A 351 -10.38 7.86 -8.04
C GLU A 351 -9.21 8.82 -7.74
N THR A 352 -8.09 8.27 -7.25
CA THR A 352 -6.85 9.02 -7.04
C THR A 352 -6.26 9.50 -8.36
N ALA A 353 -6.21 8.62 -9.37
CA ALA A 353 -5.71 8.96 -10.70
C ALA A 353 -6.57 10.03 -11.39
N LYS A 354 -7.90 10.00 -11.22
CA LYS A 354 -8.80 11.06 -11.69
C LYS A 354 -8.47 12.41 -11.04
N ALA A 355 -8.30 12.44 -9.72
CA ALA A 355 -7.94 13.65 -9.01
C ALA A 355 -6.56 14.18 -9.45
N ARG A 356 -5.60 13.28 -9.70
CA ARG A 356 -4.28 13.65 -10.24
C ARG A 356 -4.39 14.29 -11.62
N VAL A 357 -5.23 13.79 -12.52
CA VAL A 357 -5.50 14.45 -13.82
C VAL A 357 -6.05 15.85 -13.61
N GLN A 358 -7.02 16.03 -12.71
CA GLN A 358 -7.60 17.34 -12.40
C GLN A 358 -6.56 18.31 -11.82
N GLN A 359 -5.69 17.84 -10.92
CA GLN A 359 -4.57 18.63 -10.41
C GLN A 359 -3.61 19.06 -11.52
N GLN A 360 -3.20 18.14 -12.41
CA GLN A 360 -2.29 18.48 -13.50
C GLN A 360 -2.92 19.47 -14.50
N CYS A 361 -4.23 19.37 -14.75
CA CYS A 361 -4.96 20.37 -15.52
C CYS A 361 -5.02 21.72 -14.80
N ALA A 362 -5.19 21.76 -13.48
CA ALA A 362 -5.18 23.01 -12.71
C ALA A 362 -3.78 23.65 -12.70
N GLU A 363 -2.72 22.85 -12.61
CA GLU A 363 -1.31 23.29 -12.62
C GLU A 363 -0.89 23.90 -13.98
N ALA A 364 -1.62 23.63 -15.06
CA ALA A 364 -1.46 24.32 -16.34
C ALA A 364 -1.85 25.81 -16.30
N GLY A 365 -2.61 26.23 -15.30
CA GLY A 365 -2.95 27.64 -15.10
C GLY A 365 -1.74 28.50 -14.71
N ILE A 366 -1.93 29.81 -14.63
CA ILE A 366 -0.88 30.79 -14.36
C ILE A 366 -0.76 31.04 -12.84
N ASP A 367 0.45 31.34 -12.36
CA ASP A 367 0.71 31.86 -11.00
C ASP A 367 1.07 33.34 -11.13
N TYR A 368 0.75 34.15 -10.13
CA TYR A 368 1.01 35.59 -10.16
C TYR A 368 2.09 35.93 -9.16
N ASP A 369 3.03 36.80 -9.52
CA ASP A 369 4.02 37.30 -8.58
C ASP A 369 3.80 38.80 -8.37
N THR A 370 3.80 39.22 -7.12
CA THR A 370 3.67 40.63 -6.75
C THR A 370 4.93 41.07 -6.05
N ASN A 371 5.49 42.21 -6.46
CA ASN A 371 6.67 42.79 -5.82
C ASN A 371 6.45 44.25 -5.46
N ALA A 372 7.02 44.64 -4.34
CA ALA A 372 7.05 46.02 -3.87
C ALA A 372 8.49 46.35 -3.47
N LYS A 373 9.03 47.48 -3.93
CA LYS A 373 10.37 47.93 -3.60
C LYS A 373 10.30 49.32 -3.02
N ILE A 374 10.94 49.52 -1.87
CA ILE A 374 11.19 50.83 -1.29
C ILE A 374 12.69 51.05 -1.35
N ALA A 375 13.14 52.09 -2.03
CA ALA A 375 14.55 52.42 -2.17
C ALA A 375 14.82 53.89 -1.87
N TYR A 376 16.04 54.20 -1.49
CA TYR A 376 16.56 55.54 -1.35
C TYR A 376 17.60 55.78 -2.44
N ASN A 377 17.43 56.86 -3.18
CA ASN A 377 18.36 57.29 -4.20
C ASN A 377 19.31 58.33 -3.61
N THR A 378 20.59 57.99 -3.55
CA THR A 378 21.64 58.78 -2.92
C THR A 378 21.97 60.03 -3.75
N GLU A 379 21.82 59.97 -5.08
CA GLU A 379 22.08 61.10 -5.99
C GLU A 379 21.00 62.17 -5.90
N THR A 380 19.73 61.77 -5.94
CA THR A 380 18.59 62.70 -5.88
C THR A 380 18.14 63.03 -4.45
N LYS A 381 18.66 62.30 -3.45
CA LYS A 381 18.28 62.38 -2.03
C LYS A 381 16.77 62.17 -1.81
N GLN A 382 16.16 61.27 -2.56
CA GLN A 382 14.71 60.99 -2.52
C GLN A 382 14.43 59.51 -2.28
N GLY A 383 13.28 59.24 -1.64
CA GLY A 383 12.72 57.91 -1.54
C GLY A 383 11.93 57.54 -2.80
N GLU A 384 12.19 56.37 -3.35
CA GLU A 384 11.51 55.79 -4.50
C GLU A 384 10.68 54.57 -4.03
N PHE A 385 9.42 54.48 -4.49
CA PHE A 385 8.56 53.31 -4.29
C PHE A 385 8.13 52.74 -5.63
N SER A 386 8.27 51.43 -5.79
CA SER A 386 7.89 50.71 -6.99
C SER A 386 6.98 49.54 -6.63
N LEU A 387 5.88 49.38 -7.37
CA LEU A 387 4.99 48.23 -7.28
C LEU A 387 4.94 47.56 -8.64
N GLY A 388 5.05 46.23 -8.67
CA GLY A 388 4.95 45.45 -9.89
C GLY A 388 4.13 44.17 -9.69
N VAL A 389 3.51 43.73 -10.78
CA VAL A 389 2.84 42.44 -10.89
C VAL A 389 3.42 41.74 -12.11
N ALA A 390 3.99 40.55 -11.89
CA ALA A 390 4.49 39.71 -12.95
C ALA A 390 3.51 38.56 -13.20
N VAL A 391 3.15 38.38 -14.48
CA VAL A 391 2.27 37.32 -14.95
C VAL A 391 3.03 36.52 -16.01
N PRO A 392 3.48 35.29 -15.71
CA PRO A 392 4.21 34.48 -16.67
C PRO A 392 3.29 34.00 -17.80
N ILE A 393 3.68 34.27 -19.04
CA ILE A 393 2.95 33.81 -20.23
C ILE A 393 3.48 32.43 -20.64
N ARG A 394 2.65 31.40 -20.45
CA ARG A 394 2.99 30.00 -20.74
C ARG A 394 2.86 29.66 -22.22
N ILE A 395 3.88 30.03 -23.00
CA ILE A 395 3.89 29.75 -24.46
C ILE A 395 4.36 28.31 -24.72
N PHE A 396 5.52 27.92 -24.17
CA PHE A 396 6.18 26.63 -24.44
C PHE A 396 5.81 25.54 -23.43
N ASP A 397 5.85 25.87 -22.13
CA ASP A 397 5.49 24.94 -21.06
C ASP A 397 4.07 25.22 -20.56
N ARG A 398 3.14 24.35 -20.97
CA ARG A 398 1.72 24.36 -20.56
C ARG A 398 1.41 23.15 -19.68
N ASN A 399 2.42 22.53 -19.09
CA ASN A 399 2.30 21.27 -18.35
C ASN A 399 1.79 20.08 -19.20
N GLN A 400 1.94 20.16 -20.53
CA GLN A 400 1.33 19.21 -21.48
C GLN A 400 1.79 17.76 -21.27
N GLY A 401 3.07 17.56 -20.92
CA GLY A 401 3.65 16.24 -20.68
C GLY A 401 3.08 15.59 -19.41
N ASN A 402 2.97 16.34 -18.31
CA ASN A 402 2.42 15.81 -17.06
C ASN A 402 0.92 15.51 -17.16
N ILE A 403 0.15 16.32 -17.90
CA ILE A 403 -1.26 16.02 -18.17
C ILE A 403 -1.38 14.71 -18.96
N GLN A 404 -0.56 14.53 -19.99
CA GLN A 404 -0.59 13.30 -20.78
C GLN A 404 -0.18 12.09 -19.94
N ARG A 405 0.85 12.21 -19.10
CA ARG A 405 1.25 11.18 -18.14
C ARG A 405 0.11 10.81 -17.21
N ALA A 406 -0.54 11.78 -16.57
CA ALA A 406 -1.65 11.53 -15.66
C ALA A 406 -2.85 10.86 -16.35
N LYS A 407 -3.15 11.23 -17.60
CA LYS A 407 -4.20 10.57 -18.40
C LYS A 407 -3.87 9.11 -18.71
N SER A 408 -2.60 8.82 -19.05
CA SER A 408 -2.14 7.46 -19.27
C SER A 408 -2.17 6.62 -17.99
N GLU A 409 -1.76 7.19 -16.85
CA GLU A 409 -1.87 6.56 -15.53
C GLU A 409 -3.34 6.21 -15.21
N LEU A 410 -4.28 7.15 -15.43
CA LEU A 410 -5.72 6.90 -15.25
C LEU A 410 -6.24 5.78 -16.15
N ALA A 411 -5.85 5.77 -17.44
CA ALA A 411 -6.23 4.71 -18.36
C ALA A 411 -5.69 3.34 -17.90
N ALA A 412 -4.46 3.28 -17.38
CA ALA A 412 -3.88 2.07 -16.81
C ALA A 412 -4.65 1.59 -15.57
N SER A 413 -5.04 2.48 -14.66
CA SER A 413 -5.87 2.13 -13.49
C SER A 413 -7.21 1.52 -13.89
N TYR A 414 -7.88 2.05 -14.92
CA TYR A 414 -9.11 1.44 -15.45
C TYR A 414 -8.89 0.02 -15.98
N ARG A 415 -7.79 -0.21 -16.72
CA ARG A 415 -7.45 -1.55 -17.21
C ARG A 415 -7.12 -2.52 -16.07
N ASN A 416 -6.56 -2.03 -14.97
CA ASN A 416 -6.31 -2.87 -13.80
C ASN A 416 -7.62 -3.32 -13.13
N VAL A 417 -8.61 -2.44 -13.00
CA VAL A 417 -9.95 -2.81 -12.51
C VAL A 417 -10.57 -3.87 -13.40
N GLU A 418 -10.61 -3.66 -14.72
CA GLU A 418 -11.15 -4.63 -15.69
C GLU A 418 -10.42 -5.98 -15.62
N ARG A 419 -9.10 -5.97 -15.39
CA ARG A 419 -8.31 -7.19 -15.20
C ARG A 419 -8.71 -7.94 -13.93
N LEU A 420 -8.90 -7.24 -12.81
CA LEU A 420 -9.28 -7.86 -11.54
C LEU A 420 -10.72 -8.39 -11.56
N GLU A 421 -11.65 -7.65 -12.18
CA GLU A 421 -13.03 -8.12 -12.37
C GLU A 421 -13.08 -9.43 -13.16
N ARG A 422 -12.23 -9.59 -14.18
CA ARG A 422 -12.10 -10.83 -14.95
C ARG A 422 -11.42 -11.99 -14.19
N LEU A 423 -10.64 -11.70 -13.15
CA LEU A 423 -10.01 -12.74 -12.33
C LEU A 423 -10.95 -13.27 -11.23
N ILE A 424 -11.93 -12.45 -10.85
CA ILE A 424 -12.87 -12.71 -9.77
C ILE A 424 -14.21 -13.29 -10.30
N ALA A 425 -14.52 -13.02 -11.57
CA ALA A 425 -15.59 -13.67 -12.33
C ALA A 425 -15.16 -15.06 -12.81
#